data_AF-A0A2S5NQR4-F1
#
_entry.id   AF-A0A2S5NQR4-F1
#
_cell.length_a   1.000
_cell.length_b   1.000
_cell.length_c   1.000
_cell.angle_alpha   90.00
_cell.angle_beta   90.00
_cell.angle_gamma   90.00
#
_symmetry.space_group_name_H-M   'P 1'
#
loop_
_entity.id
_entity.type
_entity.pdbx_description
1 polymer ?
#
loop_
_entity_poly.entity_id
_entity_poly.type
_entity_poly.pdbx_seq_one_letter_code
_entity_poly.pdbx_strand_id
1 'polypeptide(L)' 'MLTALYIMIGLALGLGALLGYAALKFKVEGDPLIARIDAILPQT' A
#
# COMPACT_ATOMS: atom_id res chain seq x y z
N MET A 1 28.80 17.53 -7.09
CA MET A 1 27.39 17.69 -7.48
C MET A 1 26.71 16.36 -7.84
N LEU A 2 27.25 15.54 -8.75
CA LEU A 2 26.64 14.25 -9.12
C LEU A 2 26.45 13.27 -7.96
N THR A 3 27.37 13.22 -6.99
CA THR A 3 27.26 12.33 -5.81
C THR A 3 25.98 12.60 -5.00
N ALA A 4 25.62 13.86 -4.79
CA ALA A 4 24.41 14.23 -4.08
C ALA A 4 23.15 13.78 -4.86
N LEU A 5 23.19 13.91 -6.19
CA LEU A 5 22.11 13.45 -7.06
C LEU A 5 21.91 11.93 -6.97
N TYR A 6 23.01 11.15 -7.03
CA TYR A 6 22.92 9.69 -6.90
C TYR A 6 22.43 9.24 -5.52
N ILE A 7 22.83 9.94 -4.45
CA ILE A 7 22.33 9.67 -3.09
C ILE A 7 20.82 9.92 -3.02
N MET A 8 20.34 11.05 -3.56
CA MET A 8 18.91 11.36 -3.57
C MET A 8 18.10 10.36 -4.39
N ILE A 9 18.60 9.96 -5.56
CA ILE A 9 17.97 8.94 -6.40
C ILE A 9 17.91 7.59 -5.66
N GLY A 10 19.01 7.17 -5.04
CA GLY A 10 19.07 5.93 -4.26
C GLY A 10 18.08 5.92 -3.10
N LEU A 11 17.98 7.03 -2.36
CA LEU A 11 17.02 7.17 -1.27
C LEU A 11 15.57 7.16 -1.77
N ALA A 12 15.27 7.89 -2.85
CA ALA A 12 13.93 7.94 -3.43
C ALA A 12 13.48 6.55 -3.90
N LEU A 13 14.36 5.82 -4.60
CA LEU A 13 14.08 4.47 -5.05
C LEU A 13 13.95 3.49 -3.88
N GLY A 14 14.85 3.56 -2.89
CA GLY A 14 14.82 2.69 -1.72
C GLY A 14 13.55 2.86 -0.88
N LEU A 15 13.21 4.10 -0.54
CA LEU A 15 12.01 4.42 0.23
C LEU A 15 10.73 4.12 -0.57
N GLY A 16 10.69 4.50 -1.86
CA GLY A 16 9.56 4.24 -2.73
C GLY A 16 9.29 2.75 -2.91
N ALA A 17 10.34 1.94 -3.13
CA ALA A 17 10.20 0.49 -3.24
C ALA A 17 9.74 -0.15 -1.93
N LEU A 18 10.27 0.29 -0.80
CA LEU A 18 9.88 -0.22 0.52
C LEU A 18 8.41 0.09 0.83
N LEU A 19 7.97 1.32 0.58
CA LEU A 19 6.58 1.75 0.75
C LEU A 19 5.65 1.02 -0.23
N GLY A 20 6.04 0.88 -1.49
CA GLY A 20 5.26 0.15 -2.50
C GLY A 20 5.09 -1.33 -2.14
N TYR A 21 6.16 -1.97 -1.66
CA TYR A 21 6.10 -3.34 -1.15
C TYR A 21 5.19 -3.45 0.07
N ALA A 22 5.29 -2.51 1.02
CA ALA A 22 4.40 -2.48 2.18
C ALA A 22 2.93 -2.31 1.77
N ALA A 23 2.64 -1.44 0.80
CA ALA A 23 1.29 -1.25 0.29
C ALA A 23 0.70 -2.51 -0.34
N LEU A 24 1.51 -3.32 -1.03
CA LEU A 24 1.08 -4.61 -1.57
C LEU A 24 0.93 -5.67 -0.48
N LYS A 25 1.92 -5.76 0.43
CA LYS A 25 1.98 -6.78 1.49
C LYS A 25 0.89 -6.61 2.54
N PHE A 26 0.63 -5.37 2.95
CA PHE A 26 -0.35 -5.02 3.97
C PHE A 26 -1.67 -4.55 3.36
N LYS A 27 -1.88 -4.80 2.06
CA LYS A 27 -3.17 -4.57 1.43
C LYS A 27 -4.17 -5.50 2.10
N VAL A 28 -5.02 -4.93 2.95
CA VAL A 28 -6.13 -5.66 3.55
C VAL A 28 -7.13 -5.94 2.43
N GLU A 29 -7.27 -7.21 2.07
CA GLU A 29 -8.40 -7.64 1.26
C GLU A 29 -9.68 -7.38 2.07
N GLY A 30 -10.68 -6.76 1.45
CA GLY A 30 -11.92 -6.39 2.12
C GLY A 30 -12.51 -7.59 2.84
N ASP A 31 -12.79 -7.43 4.13
CA ASP A 31 -13.14 -8.55 5.00
C ASP A 31 -14.37 -9.29 4.43
N PRO A 32 -14.25 -10.58 4.05
CA PRO A 32 -15.38 -11.34 3.53
C PRO A 32 -16.52 -11.46 4.55
N LEU A 33 -16.25 -11.21 5.83
CA LEU A 33 -17.27 -11.12 6.88
C LEU A 33 -18.09 -9.83 6.77
N ILE A 34 -17.47 -8.69 6.43
CA ILE A 34 -18.18 -7.42 6.21
C ILE A 34 -19.13 -7.54 5.02
N ALA A 35 -18.68 -8.14 3.91
CA ALA A 35 -19.53 -8.37 2.73
C ALA A 35 -20.75 -9.26 3.05
N ARG A 36 -20.62 -10.22 3.98
CA ARG A 36 -21.73 -11.06 4.44
C ARG A 36 -22.67 -10.32 5.37
N ILE A 37 -22.14 -9.44 6.24
CA ILE A 37 -22.94 -8.59 7.12
C ILE A 37 -23.77 -7.62 6.28
N ASP A 38 -23.17 -6.96 5.29
CA ASP A 38 -23.88 -6.10 4.34
C ASP A 38 -24.97 -6.87 3.60
N ALA A 39 -24.72 -8.09 3.12
CA ALA A 39 -25.73 -8.89 2.44
C ALA A 39 -26.95 -9.28 3.30
N ILE A 40 -26.80 -9.27 4.63
CA ILE A 40 -27.88 -9.57 5.59
C ILE A 40 -28.60 -8.29 6.04
N LEU A 41 -27.90 -7.15 6.03
CA LEU A 41 -28.51 -5.87 6.33
C LEU A 41 -29.51 -5.50 5.22
N PRO A 42 -30.70 -4.98 5.57
CA PRO A 42 -31.62 -4.43 4.58
C PRO A 42 -30.91 -3.26 3.89
N GLN A 43 -30.50 -3.50 2.64
CA GLN A 43 -29.88 -2.52 1.77
C GLN A 43 -30.94 -1.45 1.45
N THR A 44 -30.80 -0.27 2.04
CA THR A 44 -31.56 0.95 1.68
C THR A 44 -30.63 2.00 1.16
#